data_AF-A0A249PJL5-F1
#
_entry.id   AF-A0A249PJL5-F1
#
_cell.length_a   1.000
_cell.length_b   1.000
_cell.length_c   1.000
_cell.angle_alpha   90.00
_cell.angle_beta   90.00
_cell.angle_gamma   90.00
#
_symmetry.space_group_name_H-M   'P 1'
#
loop_
_entity.id
_entity.type
_entity.pdbx_description
1 polymer ?
#
loop_
_entity_poly.entity_id
_entity_poly.type
_entity_poly.pdbx_seq_one_letter_code
_entity_poly.pdbx_strand_id
1 'polypeptide(L)'
;MIENLEVNGNIVIEASNVTLKNIKLNSDTPWHAIYVTEGATGFTLMDSEIDGGGTTVNGVLGDGTFLRNNIHNVDNGINVTGASLIQDNYIHSLQGGPDAHYDGIEINGGSDIQILHNTVVNDHAQTSAIMLDNYFSGLSNIKVDGNYLVGGGYTVYLDDRFGGGTVDDASISITNNQIGGGYAGDFALYGNTPVMSGNVDVTIGKSIHLD
;
A
#
# COMPACT_ATOMS: atom_id res chain seq x y z
N MET A 1 14.22 -15.64 -11.99
CA MET A 1 12.87 -16.06 -11.58
C MET A 1 13.00 -17.21 -10.59
N ILE A 2 12.25 -17.16 -9.50
CA ILE A 2 12.14 -18.17 -8.45
C ILE A 2 10.64 -18.41 -8.24
N GLU A 3 10.21 -19.67 -8.18
CA GLU A 3 8.79 -19.98 -8.13
C GLU A 3 8.46 -21.30 -7.43
N ASN A 4 7.20 -21.45 -7.00
CA ASN A 4 6.62 -22.66 -6.43
C ASN A 4 7.30 -23.11 -5.14
N LEU A 5 7.56 -22.17 -4.23
CA LEU A 5 8.23 -22.42 -2.96
C LEU A 5 7.39 -21.96 -1.78
N GLU A 6 7.48 -22.73 -0.70
CA GLU A 6 7.13 -22.27 0.64
C GLU A 6 8.42 -21.90 1.37
N VAL A 7 8.43 -20.70 1.96
CA VAL A 7 9.57 -20.13 2.66
C VAL A 7 9.12 -19.75 4.06
N ASN A 8 9.94 -20.06 5.07
CA ASN A 8 9.74 -19.60 6.44
C ASN A 8 10.88 -18.64 6.79
N GLY A 9 10.54 -17.46 7.30
CA GLY A 9 11.49 -16.38 7.61
C GLY A 9 11.28 -15.14 6.74
N ASN A 10 12.36 -14.54 6.26
CA ASN A 10 12.31 -13.37 5.37
C ASN A 10 13.07 -13.60 4.06
N ILE A 11 12.73 -12.80 3.05
CA ILE A 11 13.40 -12.77 1.75
C ILE A 11 13.98 -11.38 1.54
N VAL A 12 15.28 -11.32 1.27
CA VAL A 12 15.97 -10.07 0.91
C VAL A 12 16.35 -10.11 -0.57
N ILE A 13 15.97 -9.07 -1.31
CA ILE A 13 16.19 -8.94 -2.75
C ILE A 13 17.32 -7.92 -2.96
N GLU A 14 18.53 -8.43 -3.20
CA GLU A 14 19.72 -7.60 -3.44
C GLU A 14 20.06 -7.43 -4.92
N ALA A 15 19.45 -8.22 -5.80
CA ALA A 15 19.73 -8.25 -7.23
C ALA A 15 18.59 -7.65 -8.07
N SER A 16 18.95 -6.99 -9.18
CA SER A 16 17.97 -6.51 -10.14
C SER A 16 17.31 -7.65 -10.94
N ASN A 17 16.10 -7.38 -11.45
CA ASN A 17 15.33 -8.26 -12.32
C ASN A 17 14.99 -9.61 -11.68
N VAL A 18 14.82 -9.62 -10.36
CA VAL A 18 14.33 -10.78 -9.62
C VAL A 18 12.82 -10.86 -9.75
N THR A 19 12.33 -12.05 -10.10
CA THR A 19 10.90 -12.36 -10.10
C THR A 19 10.64 -13.48 -9.12
N LEU A 20 9.74 -13.24 -8.17
CA LEU A 20 9.12 -14.24 -7.30
C LEU A 20 7.69 -14.50 -7.81
N LYS A 21 7.37 -15.77 -8.02
CA LYS A 21 6.03 -16.19 -8.48
C LYS A 21 5.53 -17.39 -7.71
N ASN A 22 4.26 -17.39 -7.30
CA ASN A 22 3.67 -18.52 -6.59
C ASN A 22 4.52 -18.92 -5.37
N ILE A 23 4.85 -17.92 -4.57
CA ILE A 23 5.57 -18.09 -3.31
C ILE A 23 4.54 -18.06 -2.18
N LYS A 24 4.70 -18.96 -1.21
CA LYS A 24 4.09 -18.83 0.10
C LYS A 24 5.18 -18.46 1.11
N LEU A 25 5.11 -17.27 1.68
CA LEU A 25 6.07 -16.81 2.68
C LEU A 25 5.37 -16.69 4.03
N ASN A 26 5.77 -17.54 4.98
CA ASN A 26 5.36 -17.41 6.37
C ASN A 26 6.49 -16.70 7.13
N SER A 27 6.30 -15.43 7.48
CA SER A 27 7.29 -14.64 8.19
C SER A 27 7.05 -14.66 9.70
N ASP A 28 8.15 -14.72 10.44
CA ASP A 28 8.23 -14.58 11.90
C ASP A 28 9.29 -13.52 12.28
N THR A 29 9.64 -12.66 11.33
CA THR A 29 10.70 -11.66 11.49
C THR A 29 10.10 -10.29 11.82
N PRO A 30 10.77 -9.47 12.65
CA PRO A 30 10.14 -8.25 13.18
C PRO A 30 9.94 -7.15 12.14
N TRP A 31 10.77 -7.07 11.10
CA TRP A 31 10.79 -5.87 10.24
C TRP A 31 10.07 -6.05 8.91
N HIS A 32 10.49 -7.01 8.09
CA HIS A 32 10.01 -7.15 6.72
C HIS A 32 9.96 -8.62 6.33
N ALA A 33 8.83 -9.08 5.79
CA ALA A 33 8.75 -10.39 5.16
C ALA A 33 9.55 -10.40 3.86
N ILE A 34 9.32 -9.40 3.00
CA ILE A 34 10.15 -9.13 1.82
C ILE A 34 10.80 -7.76 1.95
N TYR A 35 12.12 -7.70 1.79
CA TYR A 35 12.88 -6.45 1.71
C TYR A 35 13.61 -6.35 0.37
N VAL A 36 13.24 -5.35 -0.44
CA VAL A 36 13.95 -4.97 -1.66
C VAL A 36 14.95 -3.89 -1.31
N THR A 37 16.25 -4.20 -1.41
CA THR A 37 17.29 -3.27 -0.96
C THR A 37 17.43 -2.11 -1.93
N GLU A 38 17.92 -0.97 -1.41
CA GLU A 38 18.30 0.16 -2.25
C GLU A 38 19.24 -0.28 -3.40
N GLY A 39 18.94 0.16 -4.62
CA GLY A 39 19.70 -0.18 -5.83
C GLY A 39 19.25 -1.46 -6.55
N ALA A 40 18.46 -2.33 -5.91
CA ALA A 40 17.81 -3.44 -6.60
C ALA A 40 16.60 -2.91 -7.39
N THR A 41 16.55 -3.21 -8.69
CA THR A 41 15.53 -2.65 -9.61
C THR A 41 14.87 -3.74 -10.44
N GLY A 42 13.64 -3.51 -10.90
CA GLY A 42 12.91 -4.48 -11.71
C GLY A 42 12.46 -5.72 -10.92
N PHE A 43 12.26 -5.58 -9.61
CA PHE A 43 11.68 -6.63 -8.79
C PHE A 43 10.22 -6.88 -9.19
N THR A 44 9.81 -8.15 -9.21
CA THR A 44 8.41 -8.53 -9.39
C THR A 44 8.01 -9.62 -8.42
N LEU A 45 6.93 -9.39 -7.68
CA LEU A 45 6.24 -10.39 -6.85
C LEU A 45 4.86 -10.62 -7.43
N MET A 46 4.53 -11.86 -7.79
CA MET A 46 3.22 -12.17 -8.36
C MET A 46 2.63 -13.48 -7.87
N ASP A 47 1.30 -13.56 -7.86
CA ASP A 47 0.54 -14.79 -7.55
C ASP A 47 0.98 -15.43 -6.22
N SER A 48 1.36 -14.64 -5.22
CA SER A 48 2.01 -15.11 -3.98
C SER A 48 1.21 -14.78 -2.73
N GLU A 49 1.46 -15.53 -1.65
CA GLU A 49 0.87 -15.32 -0.33
C GLU A 49 1.97 -14.94 0.67
N ILE A 50 1.77 -13.84 1.40
CA ILE A 50 2.66 -13.34 2.44
C ILE A 50 1.87 -13.27 3.76
N ASP A 51 2.29 -14.06 4.73
CA ASP A 51 1.74 -14.07 6.10
C ASP A 51 2.81 -13.53 7.06
N GLY A 52 2.54 -12.40 7.72
CA GLY A 52 3.46 -11.81 8.71
C GLY A 52 3.34 -12.37 10.13
N GLY A 53 2.44 -13.34 10.35
CA GLY A 53 2.26 -13.99 11.64
C GLY A 53 1.80 -13.05 12.79
N GLY A 54 1.41 -11.82 12.47
CA GLY A 54 1.06 -10.76 13.43
C GLY A 54 2.26 -10.15 14.15
N THR A 55 3.47 -10.38 13.65
CA THR A 55 4.72 -9.88 14.28
C THR A 55 5.64 -9.15 13.31
N THR A 56 5.36 -9.23 12.01
CA THR A 56 6.15 -8.57 10.96
C THR A 56 5.56 -7.21 10.63
N VAL A 57 6.39 -6.17 10.72
CA VAL A 57 5.94 -4.81 10.41
C VAL A 57 5.54 -4.66 8.95
N ASN A 58 6.37 -5.02 7.97
CA ASN A 58 6.01 -4.85 6.55
C ASN A 58 5.90 -6.19 5.83
N GLY A 59 4.79 -6.43 5.12
CA GLY A 59 4.71 -7.52 4.15
C GLY A 59 5.74 -7.36 3.03
N VAL A 60 5.82 -6.15 2.49
CA VAL A 60 6.88 -5.74 1.56
C VAL A 60 7.40 -4.37 1.95
N LEU A 61 8.73 -4.23 2.05
CA LEU A 61 9.41 -2.95 2.01
C LEU A 61 10.27 -2.86 0.75
N GLY A 62 10.07 -1.80 -0.04
CA GLY A 62 10.88 -1.45 -1.21
C GLY A 62 10.14 -1.62 -2.55
N ASP A 63 10.68 -0.97 -3.58
CA ASP A 63 9.94 -0.68 -4.82
C ASP A 63 9.87 -1.87 -5.79
N GLY A 64 8.82 -1.94 -6.61
CA GLY A 64 8.68 -3.01 -7.59
C GLY A 64 7.31 -3.17 -8.24
N THR A 65 7.10 -4.35 -8.84
CA THR A 65 5.82 -4.75 -9.44
C THR A 65 5.18 -5.86 -8.61
N PHE A 66 3.98 -5.61 -8.07
CA PHE A 66 3.26 -6.48 -7.15
C PHE A 66 1.90 -6.83 -7.75
N LEU A 67 1.73 -8.07 -8.19
CA LEU A 67 0.56 -8.50 -8.96
C LEU A 67 -0.18 -9.69 -8.33
N ARG A 68 -1.46 -9.54 -8.00
CA ARG A 68 -2.32 -10.65 -7.54
C ARG A 68 -1.77 -11.39 -6.32
N ASN A 69 -1.20 -10.65 -5.37
CA ASN A 69 -0.71 -11.23 -4.12
C ASN A 69 -1.77 -11.16 -3.03
N ASN A 70 -1.71 -12.11 -2.09
CA ASN A 70 -2.45 -12.10 -0.85
C ASN A 70 -1.50 -11.75 0.30
N ILE A 71 -1.74 -10.64 1.01
CA ILE A 71 -0.85 -10.15 2.07
C ILE A 71 -1.66 -9.92 3.34
N HIS A 72 -1.27 -10.56 4.44
CA HIS A 72 -2.01 -10.48 5.69
C HIS A 72 -1.16 -10.69 6.94
N ASN A 73 -1.74 -10.37 8.09
CA ASN A 73 -1.13 -10.48 9.42
C ASN A 73 0.21 -9.72 9.53
N VAL A 74 0.27 -8.55 8.90
CA VAL A 74 1.40 -7.60 8.96
C VAL A 74 0.88 -6.26 9.50
N ASP A 75 1.77 -5.42 10.02
CA ASP A 75 1.38 -4.04 10.39
C ASP A 75 1.01 -3.28 9.11
N ASN A 76 1.96 -3.18 8.18
CA ASN A 76 1.85 -2.55 6.87
C ASN A 76 1.91 -3.60 5.74
N GLY A 77 1.01 -3.50 4.77
CA GLY A 77 0.97 -4.42 3.63
C GLY A 77 2.15 -4.24 2.68
N ILE A 78 2.18 -3.12 1.95
CA ILE A 78 3.23 -2.76 1.00
C ILE A 78 3.69 -1.32 1.28
N ASN A 79 4.98 -1.14 1.60
CA ASN A 79 5.60 0.16 1.77
C ASN A 79 6.62 0.41 0.64
N VAL A 80 6.42 1.50 -0.12
CA VAL A 80 7.31 1.90 -1.23
C VAL A 80 7.63 3.39 -1.15
N THR A 81 8.75 3.78 -1.74
CA THR A 81 9.20 5.17 -1.81
C THR A 81 9.57 5.62 -3.23
N GLY A 82 9.26 4.79 -4.23
CA GLY A 82 9.62 5.00 -5.61
C GLY A 82 8.74 4.21 -6.58
N ALA A 83 9.10 4.31 -7.85
CA ALA A 83 8.32 3.82 -8.98
C ALA A 83 7.86 2.36 -8.79
N SER A 84 6.54 2.16 -8.73
CA SER A 84 5.94 0.88 -8.40
C SER A 84 4.61 0.66 -9.10
N LEU A 85 4.32 -0.61 -9.43
CA LEU A 85 3.01 -1.05 -9.88
C LEU A 85 2.45 -2.03 -8.85
N ILE A 86 1.39 -1.63 -8.15
CA ILE A 86 0.69 -2.42 -7.14
C ILE A 86 -0.70 -2.69 -7.69
N GLN A 87 -0.92 -3.90 -8.22
CA GLN A 87 -2.13 -4.21 -8.96
C GLN A 87 -2.77 -5.56 -8.59
N ASP A 88 -4.10 -5.57 -8.51
CA ASP A 88 -4.93 -6.77 -8.28
C ASP A 88 -4.59 -7.53 -6.98
N ASN A 89 -3.93 -6.90 -6.01
CA ASN A 89 -3.56 -7.52 -4.74
C ASN A 89 -4.74 -7.51 -3.76
N TYR A 90 -4.72 -8.45 -2.83
CA TYR A 90 -5.61 -8.49 -1.67
C TYR A 90 -4.78 -8.32 -0.40
N ILE A 91 -5.04 -7.23 0.34
CA ILE A 91 -4.33 -6.88 1.57
C ILE A 91 -5.36 -6.78 2.69
N HIS A 92 -5.23 -7.59 3.73
CA HIS A 92 -6.27 -7.72 4.76
C HIS A 92 -5.74 -8.25 6.09
N SER A 93 -6.59 -8.23 7.13
CA SER A 93 -6.27 -8.80 8.44
C SER A 93 -4.93 -8.27 8.99
N LEU A 94 -4.75 -6.95 8.94
CA LEU A 94 -3.54 -6.32 9.44
C LEU A 94 -3.41 -6.60 10.94
N GLN A 95 -2.22 -6.95 11.39
CA GLN A 95 -1.96 -7.34 12.78
C GLN A 95 -0.55 -6.96 13.18
N GLY A 96 -0.42 -6.44 14.40
CA GLY A 96 0.83 -5.88 14.88
C GLY A 96 0.83 -5.58 16.36
N GLY A 97 1.91 -4.94 16.80
CA GLY A 97 2.09 -4.53 18.18
C GLY A 97 1.32 -3.25 18.57
N PRO A 98 1.47 -2.78 19.82
CA PRO A 98 0.86 -1.53 20.29
C PRO A 98 1.32 -0.28 19.52
N ASP A 99 2.50 -0.33 18.93
CA ASP A 99 3.11 0.76 18.15
C ASP A 99 2.90 0.58 16.63
N ALA A 100 2.09 -0.39 16.22
CA ALA A 100 1.86 -0.69 14.82
C ALA A 100 1.17 0.49 14.12
N HIS A 101 1.66 0.77 12.91
CA HIS A 101 0.96 1.54 11.91
C HIS A 101 0.24 0.54 11.03
N TYR A 102 -1.07 0.65 10.87
CA TYR A 102 -1.84 -0.30 10.08
C TYR A 102 -2.13 0.31 8.72
N ASP A 103 -1.18 0.31 7.81
CA ASP A 103 -1.38 0.82 6.46
C ASP A 103 -1.42 -0.33 5.44
N GLY A 104 -2.51 -0.39 4.67
CA GLY A 104 -2.60 -1.41 3.61
C GLY A 104 -1.52 -1.20 2.54
N ILE A 105 -1.44 0.01 1.99
CA ILE A 105 -0.36 0.46 1.11
C ILE A 105 0.13 1.82 1.61
N GLU A 106 1.44 1.93 1.83
CA GLU A 106 2.08 3.09 2.43
C GLU A 106 3.11 3.69 1.46
N ILE A 107 2.96 4.99 1.14
CA ILE A 107 3.85 5.75 0.27
C ILE A 107 4.42 6.94 1.07
N ASN A 108 5.67 6.80 1.52
CA ASN A 108 6.36 7.80 2.34
C ASN A 108 7.18 8.80 1.50
N GLY A 109 6.61 9.28 0.40
CA GLY A 109 7.27 10.07 -0.64
C GLY A 109 7.68 9.22 -1.85
N GLY A 110 7.66 9.81 -3.06
CA GLY A 110 8.02 9.10 -4.29
C GLY A 110 7.27 9.59 -5.53
N SER A 111 7.59 9.00 -6.67
CA SER A 111 6.90 9.26 -7.94
C SER A 111 6.70 8.00 -8.77
N ASP A 112 5.80 8.09 -9.77
CA ASP A 112 5.55 7.05 -10.77
C ASP A 112 4.95 5.77 -10.16
N ILE A 113 3.95 5.94 -9.30
CA ILE A 113 3.33 4.86 -8.51
C ILE A 113 1.89 4.63 -9.00
N GLN A 114 1.57 3.38 -9.29
CA GLN A 114 0.24 2.97 -9.74
C GLN A 114 -0.34 1.92 -8.78
N ILE A 115 -1.48 2.25 -8.16
CA ILE A 115 -2.23 1.42 -7.23
C ILE A 115 -3.57 1.11 -7.91
N LEU A 116 -3.68 -0.06 -8.54
CA LEU A 116 -4.76 -0.39 -9.48
C LEU A 116 -5.53 -1.64 -9.06
N HIS A 117 -6.87 -1.56 -8.98
CA HIS A 117 -7.74 -2.73 -8.79
C HIS A 117 -7.43 -3.63 -7.58
N ASN A 118 -6.78 -3.09 -6.55
CA ASN A 118 -6.50 -3.82 -5.31
C ASN A 118 -7.75 -3.87 -4.42
N THR A 119 -7.83 -4.90 -3.59
CA THR A 119 -8.76 -4.96 -2.45
C THR A 119 -7.93 -4.78 -1.18
N VAL A 120 -8.18 -3.70 -0.44
CA VAL A 120 -7.45 -3.36 0.79
C VAL A 120 -8.44 -3.16 1.92
N VAL A 121 -8.29 -3.93 2.99
CA VAL A 121 -9.17 -3.89 4.17
C VAL A 121 -8.33 -3.67 5.41
N ASN A 122 -8.45 -2.49 6.00
CA ASN A 122 -7.89 -2.16 7.30
C ASN A 122 -9.00 -2.15 8.35
N ASP A 123 -9.11 -3.21 9.15
CA ASP A 123 -10.11 -3.38 10.19
C ASP A 123 -9.83 -2.60 11.48
N HIS A 124 -8.71 -1.86 11.55
CA HIS A 124 -8.36 -1.01 12.67
C HIS A 124 -8.94 0.41 12.54
N ALA A 125 -9.09 1.07 13.69
CA ALA A 125 -9.57 2.44 13.78
C ALA A 125 -8.47 3.50 13.65
N GLN A 126 -7.30 3.12 13.13
CA GLN A 126 -6.15 4.00 12.94
C GLN A 126 -5.60 3.90 11.52
N THR A 127 -4.75 4.88 11.18
CA THR A 127 -4.01 4.93 9.90
C THR A 127 -4.94 4.72 8.71
N SER A 128 -4.64 3.87 7.72
CA SER A 128 -5.38 3.91 6.46
C SER A 128 -5.43 2.60 5.67
N ALA A 129 -6.26 2.57 4.61
CA ALA A 129 -6.09 1.59 3.54
C ALA A 129 -4.98 2.06 2.58
N ILE A 130 -4.94 3.36 2.26
CA ILE A 130 -3.90 4.00 1.45
C ILE A 130 -3.35 5.22 2.19
N MET A 131 -2.04 5.20 2.47
CA MET A 131 -1.30 6.34 3.01
C MET A 131 -0.43 6.93 1.90
N LEU A 132 -0.65 8.21 1.60
CA LEU A 132 0.23 9.03 0.77
C LEU A 132 0.74 10.18 1.63
N ASP A 133 2.04 10.23 1.89
CA ASP A 133 2.65 11.36 2.57
C ASP A 133 4.00 11.74 1.97
N ASN A 134 4.52 12.90 2.37
CA ASN A 134 5.78 13.43 1.87
C ASN A 134 6.95 13.28 2.87
N TYR A 135 7.01 12.19 3.64
CA TYR A 135 8.01 12.03 4.70
C TYR A 135 9.45 12.04 4.18
N PHE A 136 9.80 11.17 3.22
CA PHE A 136 11.16 11.09 2.68
C PHE A 136 11.38 11.97 1.45
N SER A 137 10.34 12.24 0.67
CA SER A 137 10.40 13.09 -0.52
C SER A 137 9.02 13.59 -0.93
N GLY A 138 8.95 14.48 -1.94
CA GLY A 138 7.68 14.92 -2.51
C GLY A 138 6.89 13.79 -3.19
N LEU A 139 5.63 14.07 -3.51
CA LEU A 139 4.73 13.14 -4.20
C LEU A 139 4.37 13.67 -5.58
N SER A 140 4.49 12.85 -6.62
CA SER A 140 4.07 13.22 -7.99
C SER A 140 3.80 12.00 -8.87
N ASN A 141 2.95 12.14 -9.88
CA ASN A 141 2.59 11.09 -10.83
C ASN A 141 2.13 9.78 -10.13
N ILE A 142 1.10 9.91 -9.30
CA ILE A 142 0.53 8.78 -8.54
C ILE A 142 -0.90 8.53 -9.00
N LYS A 143 -1.25 7.26 -9.21
CA LYS A 143 -2.60 6.85 -9.60
C LYS A 143 -3.15 5.83 -8.61
N VAL A 144 -4.26 6.16 -7.97
CA VAL A 144 -5.06 5.26 -7.13
C VAL A 144 -6.38 5.04 -7.86
N ASP A 145 -6.50 3.93 -8.60
CA ASP A 145 -7.61 3.75 -9.55
C ASP A 145 -8.28 2.37 -9.49
N GLY A 146 -9.61 2.38 -9.44
CA GLY A 146 -10.41 1.15 -9.53
C GLY A 146 -10.28 0.21 -8.34
N ASN A 147 -9.79 0.68 -7.19
CA ASN A 147 -9.58 -0.16 -6.00
C ASN A 147 -10.86 -0.30 -5.16
N TYR A 148 -10.89 -1.34 -4.33
CA TYR A 148 -11.82 -1.49 -3.21
C TYR A 148 -11.04 -1.25 -1.91
N LEU A 149 -11.30 -0.14 -1.24
CA LEU A 149 -10.55 0.35 -0.08
C LEU A 149 -11.51 0.50 1.10
N VAL A 150 -11.25 -0.20 2.20
CA VAL A 150 -12.14 -0.17 3.37
C VAL A 150 -11.40 0.00 4.67
N GLY A 151 -11.96 0.84 5.54
CA GLY A 151 -11.58 0.96 6.94
C GLY A 151 -10.46 1.96 7.18
N GLY A 152 -9.69 1.77 8.26
CA GLY A 152 -8.70 2.71 8.76
C GLY A 152 -9.28 3.87 9.57
N GLY A 153 -8.41 4.75 10.09
CA GLY A 153 -8.81 6.01 10.72
C GLY A 153 -9.50 6.91 9.71
N TYR A 154 -8.80 7.21 8.61
CA TYR A 154 -9.44 7.58 7.34
C TYR A 154 -9.02 6.56 6.27
N THR A 155 -9.90 6.27 5.31
CA THR A 155 -9.60 5.22 4.33
C THR A 155 -8.44 5.60 3.41
N VAL A 156 -8.37 6.86 2.97
CA VAL A 156 -7.29 7.39 2.13
C VAL A 156 -6.73 8.69 2.70
N TYR A 157 -5.41 8.75 2.85
CA TYR A 157 -4.69 9.95 3.25
C TYR A 157 -3.91 10.54 2.07
N LEU A 158 -3.84 11.88 2.05
CA LEU A 158 -2.85 12.64 1.31
C LEU A 158 -2.33 13.78 2.20
N ASP A 159 -1.16 13.58 2.80
CA ASP A 159 -0.60 14.41 3.86
C ASP A 159 0.75 15.04 3.47
N ASP A 160 0.76 16.35 3.25
CA ASP A 160 1.94 17.10 2.84
C ASP A 160 2.71 17.72 4.03
N ARG A 161 2.29 17.43 5.27
CA ARG A 161 2.79 18.13 6.47
C ARG A 161 4.12 17.58 7.01
N PHE A 162 4.69 16.55 6.40
CA PHE A 162 5.92 15.90 6.87
C PHE A 162 7.22 16.55 6.36
N GLY A 163 7.13 17.39 5.33
CA GLY A 163 8.20 18.33 4.96
C GLY A 163 9.35 17.77 4.14
N GLY A 164 9.25 16.54 3.61
CA GLY A 164 10.26 15.94 2.73
C GLY A 164 10.23 16.46 1.28
N GLY A 165 9.16 17.12 0.85
CA GLY A 165 9.09 17.76 -0.47
C GLY A 165 7.68 18.17 -0.91
N THR A 166 7.57 18.77 -2.09
CA THR A 166 6.28 19.22 -2.63
C THR A 166 5.38 18.05 -3.00
N VAL A 167 4.08 18.19 -2.73
CA VAL A 167 3.03 17.33 -3.28
C VAL A 167 2.46 18.00 -4.54
N ASP A 168 2.60 17.35 -5.69
CA ASP A 168 2.05 17.82 -6.97
C ASP A 168 0.66 17.25 -7.20
N ASP A 169 -0.34 17.89 -6.59
CA ASP A 169 -1.76 17.52 -6.69
C ASP A 169 -2.24 17.24 -8.12
N ALA A 170 -1.78 18.03 -9.09
CA ALA A 170 -2.24 17.94 -10.47
C ALA A 170 -1.81 16.63 -11.15
N SER A 171 -0.78 15.95 -10.65
CA SER A 171 -0.32 14.65 -11.15
C SER A 171 -0.73 13.48 -10.25
N ILE A 172 -1.44 13.73 -9.16
CA ILE A 172 -2.02 12.70 -8.30
C ILE A 172 -3.49 12.52 -8.66
N SER A 173 -3.89 11.28 -8.94
CA SER A 173 -5.27 10.94 -9.28
C SER A 173 -5.81 9.83 -8.39
N ILE A 174 -7.00 10.06 -7.83
CA ILE A 174 -7.75 9.07 -7.04
C ILE A 174 -9.09 8.90 -7.71
N THR A 175 -9.24 7.85 -8.52
CA THR A 175 -10.36 7.71 -9.45
C THR A 175 -11.03 6.34 -9.43
N ASN A 176 -12.34 6.31 -9.68
CA ASN A 176 -13.10 5.07 -9.88
C ASN A 176 -13.01 4.05 -8.72
N ASN A 177 -12.65 4.48 -7.51
CA ASN A 177 -12.50 3.59 -6.37
C ASN A 177 -13.83 3.40 -5.64
N GLN A 178 -13.99 2.23 -5.03
CA GLN A 178 -14.97 1.97 -3.98
C GLN A 178 -14.28 2.19 -2.63
N ILE A 179 -14.67 3.23 -1.89
CA ILE A 179 -13.98 3.68 -0.67
C ILE A 179 -14.98 3.74 0.47
N GLY A 180 -14.58 3.36 1.68
CA GLY A 180 -15.29 3.82 2.87
C GLY A 180 -15.10 2.95 4.11
N GLY A 181 -15.95 3.14 5.11
CA GLY A 181 -15.79 2.46 6.40
C GLY A 181 -14.64 2.99 7.25
N GLY A 182 -13.96 4.07 6.85
CA GLY A 182 -13.02 4.78 7.69
C GLY A 182 -13.71 5.36 8.93
N TYR A 183 -13.10 5.22 10.11
CA TYR A 183 -13.72 5.56 11.39
C TYR A 183 -13.98 7.07 11.57
N ALA A 184 -13.11 7.90 11.01
CA ALA A 184 -13.21 9.36 11.01
C ALA A 184 -13.65 9.93 9.65
N GLY A 185 -13.66 9.10 8.59
CA GLY A 185 -14.17 9.44 7.26
C GLY A 185 -13.40 8.72 6.15
N ASP A 186 -13.84 8.90 4.91
CA ASP A 186 -13.24 8.23 3.75
C ASP A 186 -11.89 8.84 3.35
N PHE A 187 -11.73 10.15 3.55
CA PHE A 187 -10.56 10.91 3.11
C PHE A 187 -10.03 11.86 4.18
N ALA A 188 -8.71 11.93 4.30
CA ALA A 188 -7.97 12.99 4.96
C ALA A 188 -7.02 13.68 3.97
N LEU A 189 -7.46 14.80 3.39
CA LEU A 189 -6.67 15.60 2.45
C LEU A 189 -6.21 16.88 3.14
N TYR A 190 -4.92 16.98 3.46
CA TYR A 190 -4.39 18.09 4.25
C TYR A 190 -4.04 19.30 3.38
N GLY A 191 -5.07 20.01 2.88
CA GLY A 191 -4.87 21.15 1.97
C GLY A 191 -4.56 20.75 0.52
N ASN A 192 -4.48 19.44 0.26
CA ASN A 192 -4.25 18.84 -1.04
C ASN A 192 -5.54 18.68 -1.84
N THR A 193 -5.43 18.86 -3.15
CA THR A 193 -6.53 18.85 -4.13
C THR A 193 -6.23 17.96 -5.33
N PRO A 194 -6.02 16.65 -5.13
CA PRO A 194 -5.69 15.73 -6.22
C PRO A 194 -6.85 15.62 -7.22
N VAL A 195 -6.58 15.09 -8.40
CA VAL A 195 -7.61 14.82 -9.41
C VAL A 195 -8.52 13.68 -8.91
N MET A 196 -9.76 14.01 -8.57
CA MET A 196 -10.73 13.05 -8.03
C MET A 196 -11.98 12.95 -8.90
N SER A 197 -12.35 11.73 -9.28
CA SER A 197 -13.60 11.47 -10.03
C SER A 197 -14.01 10.01 -9.97
N GLY A 198 -15.30 9.72 -10.09
CA GLY A 198 -15.81 8.34 -10.18
C GLY A 198 -15.72 7.51 -8.89
N ASN A 199 -15.25 8.08 -7.77
CA ASN A 199 -15.20 7.37 -6.50
C ASN A 199 -16.61 7.22 -5.89
N VAL A 200 -16.88 6.07 -5.28
CA VAL A 200 -18.16 5.74 -4.65
C VAL A 200 -17.96 5.21 -3.23
N ASP A 201 -18.88 5.56 -2.34
CA ASP A 201 -18.91 5.13 -0.95
C ASP A 201 -19.46 3.70 -0.86
N VAL A 202 -18.66 2.77 -0.34
CA VAL A 202 -19.03 1.35 -0.12
C VAL A 202 -20.17 1.14 0.87
N THR A 203 -20.37 2.08 1.79
CA THR A 203 -21.33 1.98 2.90
C THR A 203 -22.76 2.28 2.46
N ILE A 204 -22.93 3.13 1.44
CA ILE A 204 -24.23 3.60 0.96
C ILE A 204 -24.42 3.49 -0.55
N GLY A 205 -23.41 3.05 -1.30
CA GLY A 205 -23.45 2.91 -2.77
C GLY A 205 -23.67 4.25 -3.49
N LYS A 206 -23.30 5.38 -2.88
CA LYS A 206 -23.43 6.73 -3.46
C LYS A 206 -22.08 7.27 -3.89
N SER A 207 -22.06 8.16 -4.87
CA SER A 207 -20.83 8.88 -5.25
C SER A 207 -20.30 9.71 -4.08
N ILE A 208 -18.98 9.70 -3.89
CA ILE A 208 -18.32 10.58 -2.92
C ILE A 208 -18.06 11.91 -3.61
N HIS A 209 -18.62 12.98 -3.04
CA HIS A 209 -18.35 14.36 -3.45
C HIS A 209 -17.66 15.06 -2.28
N LEU A 210 -16.54 15.70 -2.56
CA LEU A 210 -15.90 16.62 -1.62
C LEU A 210 -16.49 18.00 -1.88
N ASP A 211 -17.09 18.61 -0.86
CA ASP A 211 -17.62 19.97 -0.89
C ASP A 211 -16.50 21.02 -0.90
#